data_AF-A0A8T7FAJ9-F1
#
_entry.id   AF-A0A8T7FAJ9-F1
#
_cell.length_a   1.000
_cell.length_b   1.000
_cell.length_c   1.000
_cell.angle_alpha   90.00
_cell.angle_beta   90.00
_cell.angle_gamma   90.00
#
_symmetry.space_group_name_H-M   'P 1'
#
loop_
_entity.id
_entity.type
_entity.pdbx_description
1 polymer ?
#
loop_
_entity_poly.entity_id
_entity_poly.type
_entity_poly.pdbx_seq_one_letter_code
_entity_poly.pdbx_strand_id
1 'polypeptide(L)'
;MNDELRLLFEADQAERIDHPKYGTPEYWALRERDRLRRVRVMEIIASGGRTTAEDFYHAALIFQHGDALEEIAQAHQLAKQSADLGHAPARWLAAASLDRWLMVQGQAQKYGTQFVPDGKRHRLWDVEPTTTDAERAAWDVPTLAEQLEWAEELNQNGEPMPPMDDAPQWLKDAIRRWESTEI
;
A
#
# COMPACT_ATOMS: atom_id res chain seq x y z
N MET A 1 -11.47 -21.70 1.65
CA MET A 1 -11.82 -20.35 1.16
C MET A 1 -13.12 -19.94 1.82
N ASN A 2 -13.13 -18.75 2.40
CA ASN A 2 -14.24 -18.17 3.13
C ASN A 2 -15.04 -17.24 2.21
N ASP A 3 -16.31 -17.58 1.97
CA ASP A 3 -17.15 -16.84 1.03
C ASP A 3 -17.42 -15.40 1.45
N GLU A 4 -17.58 -15.15 2.75
CA GLU A 4 -17.81 -13.80 3.26
C GLU A 4 -16.57 -12.92 3.05
N LEU A 5 -15.38 -13.46 3.34
CA LEU A 5 -14.13 -12.74 3.13
C LEU A 5 -13.88 -12.44 1.65
N ARG A 6 -14.20 -13.39 0.77
CA ARG A 6 -14.16 -13.17 -0.68
C ARG A 6 -15.12 -12.05 -1.11
N LEU A 7 -16.36 -12.03 -0.61
CA LEU A 7 -17.32 -10.97 -0.94
C LEU A 7 -16.88 -9.59 -0.44
N LEU A 8 -16.28 -9.51 0.75
CA LEU A 8 -15.72 -8.25 1.28
C LEU A 8 -14.59 -7.73 0.39
N PHE A 9 -13.71 -8.63 -0.07
CA PHE A 9 -12.63 -8.33 -0.99
C PHE A 9 -13.16 -7.87 -2.35
N GLU A 10 -14.10 -8.59 -2.94
CA GLU A 10 -14.70 -8.22 -4.23
C GLU A 10 -15.35 -6.83 -4.16
N ALA A 11 -16.07 -6.55 -3.07
CA ALA A 11 -16.68 -5.24 -2.84
C ALA A 11 -15.62 -4.14 -2.63
N ASP A 12 -14.52 -4.44 -1.95
CA ASP A 12 -13.39 -3.51 -1.78
C ASP A 12 -12.75 -3.17 -3.12
N GLN A 13 -12.46 -4.18 -3.94
CA GLN A 13 -11.79 -4.03 -5.23
C GLN A 13 -12.67 -3.35 -6.28
N ALA A 14 -13.98 -3.61 -6.28
CA ALA A 14 -14.93 -2.95 -7.17
C ALA A 14 -14.93 -1.42 -7.01
N GLU A 15 -14.70 -0.92 -5.80
CA GLU A 15 -14.61 0.53 -5.52
C GLU A 15 -13.27 1.15 -5.92
N ARG A 16 -12.28 0.35 -6.35
CA ARG A 16 -11.00 0.85 -6.86
C ARG A 16 -11.02 1.15 -8.36
N ILE A 17 -12.05 0.70 -9.08
CA ILE A 17 -12.19 0.90 -10.53
C ILE A 17 -12.42 2.39 -10.86
N ASP A 18 -13.30 3.05 -10.10
CA ASP A 18 -13.58 4.49 -10.21
C ASP A 18 -13.29 5.14 -8.86
N HIS A 19 -11.99 5.33 -8.58
CA HIS A 19 -11.55 5.79 -7.29
C HIS A 19 -11.93 7.28 -7.10
N PRO A 20 -12.69 7.63 -6.04
CA PRO A 20 -13.08 9.02 -5.80
C PRO A 20 -11.86 9.89 -5.51
N LYS A 21 -11.91 11.14 -5.97
CA LYS A 21 -10.84 12.12 -5.75
C LYS A 21 -10.65 12.38 -4.25
N TYR A 22 -9.40 12.48 -3.82
CA TYR A 22 -9.07 12.79 -2.43
C TYR A 22 -9.83 14.03 -1.93
N GLY A 23 -10.36 13.94 -0.71
CA GLY A 23 -11.04 15.04 -0.04
C GLY A 23 -12.51 15.25 -0.39
N THR A 24 -13.07 14.55 -1.39
CA THR A 24 -14.51 14.66 -1.69
C THR A 24 -15.37 13.87 -0.69
N PRO A 25 -16.68 14.18 -0.54
CA PRO A 25 -17.58 13.39 0.30
C PRO A 25 -17.59 11.89 -0.05
N GLU A 26 -17.48 11.55 -1.34
CA GLU A 26 -17.44 10.17 -1.84
C GLU A 26 -16.16 9.45 -1.40
N TYR A 27 -15.03 10.15 -1.38
CA TYR A 27 -13.77 9.63 -0.84
C TYR A 27 -13.90 9.31 0.64
N TRP A 28 -14.44 10.22 1.45
CA TRP A 28 -14.63 9.96 2.88
C TRP A 28 -15.63 8.83 3.15
N ALA A 29 -16.67 8.73 2.33
CA ALA A 29 -17.62 7.61 2.40
C ALA A 29 -16.94 6.26 2.07
N LEU A 30 -16.03 6.24 1.09
CA LEU A 30 -15.20 5.07 0.77
C LEU A 30 -14.30 4.70 1.96
N ARG A 31 -13.61 5.66 2.57
CA ARG A 31 -12.76 5.41 3.75
C ARG A 31 -13.53 4.81 4.92
N GLU A 32 -14.78 5.24 5.14
CA GLU A 32 -15.64 4.64 6.17
C GLU A 32 -16.03 3.20 5.83
N ARG A 33 -16.34 2.90 4.57
CA ARG A 33 -16.58 1.51 4.14
C ARG A 33 -15.35 0.63 4.30
N ASP A 34 -14.16 1.14 3.97
CA ASP A 34 -12.89 0.44 4.16
C ASP A 34 -12.67 0.10 5.63
N ARG A 35 -12.96 1.04 6.54
CA ARG A 35 -12.90 0.82 7.99
C ARG A 35 -13.87 -0.28 8.43
N LEU A 36 -15.12 -0.23 7.97
CA LEU A 36 -16.13 -1.24 8.31
C LEU A 36 -15.76 -2.64 7.79
N ARG A 37 -15.19 -2.74 6.58
CA ARG A 37 -14.64 -3.99 6.06
C ARG A 37 -13.54 -4.54 6.94
N ARG A 38 -12.58 -3.72 7.37
CA ARG A 38 -11.51 -4.16 8.28
C ARG A 38 -12.06 -4.67 9.62
N VAL A 39 -13.07 -4.00 10.19
CA VAL A 39 -13.77 -4.49 11.38
C VAL A 39 -14.34 -5.89 11.14
N ARG A 40 -15.05 -6.09 10.03
CA ARG A 40 -15.65 -7.39 9.72
C ARG A 40 -14.59 -8.47 9.46
N VAL A 41 -13.52 -8.13 8.75
CA VAL A 41 -12.39 -9.05 8.52
C VAL A 41 -11.76 -9.46 9.86
N MET A 42 -11.58 -8.55 10.82
CA MET A 42 -11.06 -8.91 12.16
C MET A 42 -11.93 -9.96 12.86
N GLU A 43 -13.26 -9.87 12.76
CA GLU A 43 -14.18 -10.85 13.33
C GLU A 43 -14.05 -12.23 12.66
N ILE A 44 -13.92 -12.26 11.33
CA ILE A 44 -13.68 -13.48 10.55
C ILE A 44 -12.33 -14.09 10.96
N ILE A 45 -11.30 -13.25 11.13
CA ILE A 45 -9.97 -13.66 11.59
C ILE A 45 -10.04 -14.31 12.97
N ALA A 46 -10.70 -13.64 13.92
CA ALA A 46 -10.79 -14.09 15.32
C ALA A 46 -11.57 -15.40 15.47
N SER A 47 -12.52 -15.66 14.58
CA SER A 47 -13.29 -16.91 14.53
C SER A 47 -12.60 -18.05 13.76
N GLY A 48 -11.37 -17.85 13.27
CA GLY A 48 -10.62 -18.87 12.53
C GLY A 48 -11.02 -19.00 11.05
N GLY A 49 -11.72 -18.01 10.50
CA GLY A 49 -12.26 -18.04 9.13
C GLY A 49 -11.25 -17.85 8.01
N ARG A 50 -9.93 -17.80 8.27
CA ARG A 50 -8.89 -17.79 7.23
C ARG A 50 -8.21 -19.15 7.19
N THR A 51 -8.40 -19.89 6.10
CA THR A 51 -7.95 -21.29 5.99
C THR A 51 -7.10 -21.57 4.77
N THR A 52 -7.25 -20.79 3.71
CA THR A 52 -6.48 -20.92 2.47
C THR A 52 -5.60 -19.72 2.22
N ALA A 53 -4.63 -19.86 1.32
CA ALA A 53 -3.73 -18.78 0.93
C ALA A 53 -4.52 -17.56 0.40
N GLU A 54 -5.61 -17.79 -0.34
CA GLU A 54 -6.53 -16.75 -0.83
C GLU A 54 -7.23 -16.01 0.32
N ASP A 55 -7.63 -16.71 1.39
CA ASP A 55 -8.24 -16.05 2.55
C ASP A 55 -7.25 -15.06 3.20
N PHE A 56 -5.98 -15.46 3.32
CA PHE A 56 -4.93 -14.57 3.81
C PHE A 56 -4.71 -13.38 2.86
N TYR A 57 -4.69 -13.61 1.54
CA TYR A 57 -4.53 -12.56 0.55
C TYR A 57 -5.68 -11.55 0.57
N HIS A 58 -6.92 -12.03 0.57
CA HIS A 58 -8.12 -11.18 0.63
C HIS A 58 -8.13 -10.29 1.87
N ALA A 59 -7.83 -10.88 3.05
CA ALA A 59 -7.70 -10.11 4.26
C ALA A 59 -6.55 -9.09 4.18
N ALA A 60 -5.39 -9.49 3.65
CA ALA A 60 -4.24 -8.61 3.51
C ALA A 60 -4.55 -7.37 2.68
N LEU A 61 -5.24 -7.54 1.54
CA LEU A 61 -5.55 -6.42 0.66
C LEU A 61 -6.57 -5.46 1.28
N ILE A 62 -7.52 -5.95 2.08
CA ILE A 62 -8.44 -5.10 2.84
C ILE A 62 -7.68 -4.29 3.92
N PHE A 63 -6.69 -4.90 4.59
CA PHE A 63 -5.85 -4.20 5.56
C PHE A 63 -4.85 -3.23 4.92
N GLN A 64 -4.42 -3.48 3.69
CA GLN A 64 -3.53 -2.59 2.94
C GLN A 64 -4.12 -1.18 2.76
N HIS A 65 -5.45 -1.07 2.75
CA HIS A 65 -6.17 0.20 2.68
C HIS A 65 -6.33 0.89 4.06
N GLY A 66 -5.73 0.34 5.12
CA GLY A 66 -5.68 0.94 6.45
C GLY A 66 -4.85 2.21 6.54
N ASP A 67 -5.12 2.98 7.60
CA ASP A 67 -4.40 4.22 7.94
C ASP A 67 -3.50 4.03 9.16
N ALA A 68 -3.86 3.11 10.06
CA ALA A 68 -3.10 2.86 11.28
C ALA A 68 -1.88 1.98 11.02
N LEU A 69 -0.81 2.22 11.77
CA LEU A 69 0.44 1.47 11.63
C LEU A 69 0.24 -0.03 11.87
N GLU A 70 -0.64 -0.38 12.81
CA GLU A 70 -1.01 -1.74 13.16
C GLU A 70 -1.80 -2.42 12.03
N GLU A 71 -2.67 -1.68 11.33
CA GLU A 71 -3.41 -2.19 10.17
C GLU A 71 -2.46 -2.51 9.01
N ILE A 72 -1.49 -1.63 8.76
CA ILE A 72 -0.48 -1.84 7.71
C ILE A 72 0.43 -3.02 8.07
N ALA A 73 0.84 -3.15 9.34
CA ALA A 73 1.59 -4.29 9.82
C ALA A 73 0.78 -5.60 9.67
N GLN A 74 -0.51 -5.57 9.96
CA GLN A 74 -1.41 -6.70 9.78
C GLN A 74 -1.53 -7.11 8.31
N ALA A 75 -1.60 -6.14 7.38
CA ALA A 75 -1.58 -6.38 5.94
C ALA A 75 -0.32 -7.17 5.53
N HIS A 76 0.85 -6.74 6.02
CA HIS A 76 2.13 -7.41 5.73
C HIS A 76 2.16 -8.85 6.25
N GLN A 77 1.78 -9.08 7.50
CA GLN A 77 1.77 -10.42 8.08
C GLN A 77 0.84 -11.37 7.30
N LEU A 78 -0.34 -10.89 6.91
CA LEU A 78 -1.32 -11.66 6.13
C LEU A 78 -0.79 -11.97 4.72
N ALA A 79 -0.27 -10.96 4.02
CA ALA A 79 0.27 -11.13 2.68
C ALA A 79 1.45 -12.09 2.68
N LYS A 80 2.36 -11.96 3.65
CA LYS A 80 3.49 -12.87 3.80
C LYS A 80 3.01 -14.31 4.04
N GLN A 81 2.05 -14.53 4.93
CA GLN A 81 1.49 -15.86 5.17
C GLN A 81 0.85 -16.45 3.91
N SER A 82 0.13 -15.64 3.12
CA SER A 82 -0.44 -16.06 1.84
C SER A 82 0.64 -16.46 0.81
N ALA A 83 1.72 -15.68 0.72
CA ALA A 83 2.86 -15.98 -0.14
C ALA A 83 3.58 -17.26 0.29
N ASP A 84 3.80 -17.46 1.59
CA ASP A 84 4.41 -18.67 2.16
C ASP A 84 3.57 -19.93 1.88
N LEU A 85 2.24 -19.77 1.74
CA LEU A 85 1.31 -20.83 1.34
C LEU A 85 1.21 -21.03 -0.19
N GLY A 86 1.98 -20.27 -0.98
CA GLY A 86 2.10 -20.46 -2.43
C GLY A 86 1.17 -19.60 -3.30
N HIS A 87 0.44 -18.64 -2.73
CA HIS A 87 -0.39 -17.74 -3.54
C HIS A 87 0.46 -16.62 -4.13
N ALA A 88 0.85 -16.79 -5.40
CA ALA A 88 1.79 -15.90 -6.09
C ALA A 88 1.45 -14.40 -6.01
N PRO A 89 0.19 -13.94 -6.22
CA PRO A 89 -0.16 -12.52 -6.10
C PRO A 89 0.19 -11.88 -4.75
N ALA A 90 0.29 -12.68 -3.68
CA ALA A 90 0.60 -12.17 -2.35
C ALA A 90 2.07 -11.76 -2.17
N ARG A 91 2.98 -12.18 -3.05
CA ARG A 91 4.40 -11.80 -2.96
C ARG A 91 4.58 -10.30 -3.10
N TRP A 92 4.04 -9.72 -4.17
CA TRP A 92 4.08 -8.27 -4.36
C TRP A 92 3.39 -7.54 -3.22
N LEU A 93 2.22 -8.03 -2.77
CA LEU A 93 1.49 -7.40 -1.66
C LEU A 93 2.29 -7.43 -0.34
N ALA A 94 3.05 -8.49 -0.08
CA ALA A 94 3.91 -8.59 1.09
C ALA A 94 5.05 -7.57 1.04
N ALA A 95 5.65 -7.36 -0.13
CA ALA A 95 6.65 -6.29 -0.33
C ALA A 95 6.02 -4.90 -0.19
N ALA A 96 4.87 -4.67 -0.83
CA ALA A 96 4.19 -3.38 -0.85
C ALA A 96 3.71 -2.93 0.53
N SER A 97 3.18 -3.84 1.33
CA SER A 97 2.75 -3.57 2.70
C SER A 97 3.94 -3.33 3.64
N LEU A 98 5.07 -4.04 3.47
CA LEU A 98 6.30 -3.76 4.22
C LEU A 98 6.85 -2.36 3.92
N ASP A 99 6.95 -2.03 2.63
CA ASP A 99 7.44 -0.73 2.20
C ASP A 99 6.53 0.39 2.70
N ARG A 100 5.21 0.21 2.66
CA ARG A 100 4.25 1.15 3.25
C ARG A 100 4.48 1.31 4.75
N TRP A 101 4.67 0.21 5.47
CA TRP A 101 4.93 0.22 6.91
C TRP A 101 6.21 0.98 7.26
N LEU A 102 7.29 0.79 6.49
CA LEU A 102 8.55 1.52 6.65
C LEU A 102 8.37 3.02 6.33
N MET A 103 7.71 3.32 5.21
CA MET A 103 7.47 4.69 4.73
C MET A 103 6.70 5.53 5.75
N VAL A 104 5.59 5.04 6.29
CA VAL A 104 4.76 5.83 7.23
C VAL A 104 5.48 6.11 8.57
N GLN A 105 6.56 5.37 8.86
CA GLN A 105 7.46 5.61 9.98
C GLN A 105 8.64 6.53 9.62
N GLY A 106 8.67 7.06 8.39
CA GLY A 106 9.73 7.93 7.89
C GLY A 106 11.01 7.20 7.45
N GLN A 107 11.00 5.87 7.40
CA GLN A 107 12.15 5.04 7.01
C GLN A 107 12.20 4.82 5.50
N ALA A 108 13.39 4.48 4.99
CA ALA A 108 13.52 4.06 3.60
C ALA A 108 12.77 2.74 3.38
N GLN A 109 12.07 2.63 2.26
CA GLN A 109 11.39 1.40 1.85
C GLN A 109 12.40 0.35 1.37
N LYS A 110 12.08 -0.93 1.52
CA LYS A 110 13.01 -2.00 1.14
C LYS A 110 12.99 -2.21 -0.37
N TYR A 111 11.82 -2.38 -0.98
CA TYR A 111 11.70 -2.86 -2.35
C TYR A 111 11.43 -1.77 -3.38
N GLY A 112 10.86 -0.64 -2.98
CA GLY A 112 10.62 0.49 -3.90
C GLY A 112 9.20 0.54 -4.45
N THR A 113 8.20 0.05 -3.71
CA THR A 113 6.80 -0.03 -4.19
C THR A 113 5.94 1.21 -3.90
N GLN A 114 6.39 2.12 -3.02
CA GLN A 114 5.62 3.27 -2.56
C GLN A 114 6.02 4.56 -3.27
N PHE A 115 5.01 5.27 -3.76
CA PHE A 115 5.10 6.56 -4.43
C PHE A 115 4.27 7.58 -3.67
N VAL A 116 4.77 8.81 -3.55
CA VAL A 116 4.08 9.89 -2.84
C VAL A 116 4.09 11.19 -3.64
N PRO A 117 3.07 12.06 -3.47
CA PRO A 117 3.14 13.42 -3.94
C PRO A 117 4.07 14.25 -3.02
N ASP A 118 5.00 15.00 -3.61
CA ASP A 118 5.86 15.95 -2.87
C ASP A 118 5.37 17.42 -2.97
N GLY A 119 4.19 17.62 -3.57
CA GLY A 119 3.61 18.94 -3.86
C GLY A 119 4.01 19.52 -5.22
N LYS A 120 5.02 18.96 -5.88
CA LYS A 120 5.46 19.33 -7.24
C LYS A 120 5.23 18.19 -8.23
N ARG A 121 5.44 16.95 -7.78
CA ARG A 121 5.37 15.72 -8.57
C ARG A 121 5.06 14.52 -7.69
N HIS A 122 4.63 13.44 -8.33
CA HIS A 122 4.78 12.10 -7.76
C HIS A 122 6.24 11.68 -7.80
N ARG A 123 6.71 11.05 -6.72
CA ARG A 123 8.07 10.52 -6.64
C ARG A 123 8.08 9.18 -5.94
N LEU A 124 9.06 8.36 -6.29
CA LEU A 124 9.41 7.19 -5.52
C LEU A 124 9.89 7.62 -4.13
N TRP A 125 9.39 6.97 -3.08
CA TRP A 125 9.87 7.18 -1.71
C TRP A 125 11.32 6.66 -1.56
N ASP A 126 12.07 7.19 -0.58
CA ASP A 126 13.47 6.79 -0.33
C ASP A 126 13.61 5.27 -0.24
N VAL A 127 14.50 4.68 -1.05
CA VAL A 127 14.71 3.23 -1.12
C VAL A 127 16.03 2.85 -0.46
N GLU A 128 16.05 1.74 0.26
CA GLU A 128 17.27 1.15 0.83
C GLU A 128 18.27 0.82 -0.30
N PRO A 129 19.44 1.51 -0.35
CA PRO A 129 20.38 1.37 -1.46
C PRO A 129 21.00 -0.03 -1.57
N THR A 130 20.99 -0.81 -0.50
CA THR A 130 21.53 -2.17 -0.51
C THR A 130 20.57 -3.23 -1.08
N THR A 131 19.28 -2.91 -1.28
CA THR A 131 18.34 -3.88 -1.86
C THR A 131 18.64 -4.10 -3.34
N THR A 132 18.93 -5.35 -3.68
CA THR A 132 19.25 -5.78 -5.04
C THR A 132 17.99 -6.04 -5.87
N ASP A 133 18.10 -5.98 -7.21
CA ASP A 133 16.99 -6.35 -8.09
C ASP A 133 16.66 -7.84 -8.03
N ALA A 134 17.61 -8.69 -7.62
CA ALA A 134 17.33 -10.10 -7.33
C ALA A 134 16.40 -10.26 -6.11
N GLU A 135 16.60 -9.45 -5.06
CA GLU A 135 15.66 -9.41 -3.92
C GLU A 135 14.30 -8.86 -4.33
N ARG A 136 14.23 -7.83 -5.19
CA ARG A 136 12.95 -7.31 -5.72
C ARG A 136 12.20 -8.38 -6.52
N ALA A 137 12.90 -9.03 -7.45
CA ALA A 137 12.34 -10.09 -8.29
C ALA A 137 11.83 -11.29 -7.47
N ALA A 138 12.48 -11.63 -6.35
CA ALA A 138 12.01 -12.70 -5.46
C ALA A 138 10.62 -12.41 -4.84
N TRP A 139 10.20 -11.14 -4.83
CA TRP A 139 8.89 -10.69 -4.35
C TRP A 139 7.98 -10.16 -5.46
N ASP A 140 8.28 -10.46 -6.73
CA ASP A 140 7.58 -9.93 -7.91
C ASP A 140 7.52 -8.40 -7.96
N VAL A 141 8.52 -7.72 -7.39
CA VAL A 141 8.67 -6.26 -7.51
C VAL A 141 9.57 -5.97 -8.73
N PRO A 142 9.21 -4.99 -9.59
CA PRO A 142 10.08 -4.53 -10.68
C PRO A 142 11.43 -4.02 -10.18
N THR A 143 12.39 -3.88 -11.08
CA THR A 143 13.72 -3.35 -10.76
C THR A 143 13.64 -1.91 -10.26
N LEU A 144 14.69 -1.44 -9.58
CA LEU A 144 14.72 -0.04 -9.14
C LEU A 144 14.62 0.94 -10.32
N ALA A 145 15.22 0.61 -11.46
CA ALA A 145 15.16 1.43 -12.67
C ALA A 145 13.72 1.57 -13.19
N GLU A 146 12.99 0.45 -13.32
CA GLU A 146 11.58 0.46 -13.75
C GLU A 146 10.68 1.23 -12.77
N GLN A 147 10.93 1.13 -11.46
CA GLN A 147 10.18 1.91 -10.47
C GLN A 147 10.45 3.42 -10.59
N LEU A 148 11.68 3.83 -10.94
CA LEU A 148 12.00 5.23 -11.19
C LEU A 148 11.34 5.75 -12.47
N GLU A 149 11.35 4.96 -13.54
CA GLU A 149 10.63 5.27 -14.79
C GLU A 149 9.13 5.41 -14.52
N TRP A 150 8.54 4.51 -13.74
CA TRP A 150 7.14 4.60 -13.33
C TRP A 150 6.83 5.90 -12.56
N ALA A 151 7.74 6.36 -11.70
CA ALA A 151 7.58 7.64 -11.03
C ALA A 151 7.52 8.80 -12.05
N GLU A 152 8.30 8.75 -13.12
CA GLU A 152 8.25 9.75 -14.19
C GLU A 152 6.93 9.67 -14.96
N GLU A 153 6.46 8.48 -15.28
CA GLU A 153 5.18 8.25 -15.98
C GLU A 153 3.98 8.79 -15.22
N LEU A 154 3.92 8.62 -13.88
CA LEU A 154 2.87 9.16 -13.03
C LEU A 154 2.73 10.70 -13.15
N ASN A 155 3.76 11.40 -13.60
CA ASN A 155 3.76 12.85 -13.76
C ASN A 155 3.35 13.33 -15.16
N GLN A 156 3.16 12.43 -16.13
CA GLN A 156 2.89 12.81 -17.52
C GLN A 156 1.44 13.25 -17.76
N ASN A 157 0.50 12.79 -16.93
CA ASN A 157 -0.94 12.99 -17.16
C ASN A 157 -1.46 14.35 -16.63
N GLY A 158 -0.61 15.15 -15.99
CA GLY A 158 -0.98 16.50 -15.52
C GLY A 158 -2.07 16.51 -14.45
N GLU A 159 -2.28 15.40 -13.73
CA GLU A 159 -3.22 15.37 -12.61
C GLU A 159 -2.80 16.40 -11.54
N PRO A 160 -3.73 17.20 -11.02
CA PRO A 160 -3.41 18.18 -10.01
C PRO A 160 -2.92 17.48 -8.75
N MET A 161 -1.81 17.97 -8.19
CA MET A 161 -1.29 17.48 -6.91
C MET A 161 -2.33 17.68 -5.80
N PRO A 162 -2.46 16.73 -4.87
CA PRO A 162 -3.34 16.91 -3.73
C PRO A 162 -2.87 18.08 -2.85
N PRO A 163 -3.77 18.73 -2.10
CA PRO A 163 -3.40 19.74 -1.13
C PRO A 163 -2.41 19.18 -0.09
N MET A 164 -1.29 19.86 0.12
CA MET A 164 -0.24 19.40 1.05
C MET A 164 -0.41 19.91 2.49
N ASP A 165 -1.38 20.79 2.73
CA ASP A 165 -1.66 21.33 4.08
C ASP A 165 -2.05 20.21 5.05
N ASP A 166 -2.82 19.24 4.58
CA ASP A 166 -3.27 18.08 5.35
C ASP A 166 -2.35 16.86 5.23
N ALA A 167 -1.17 17.02 4.60
CA ALA A 167 -0.22 15.92 4.48
C ALA A 167 0.23 15.43 5.88
N PRO A 168 0.39 14.12 6.07
CA PRO A 168 0.83 13.58 7.34
C PRO A 168 2.26 14.03 7.66
N GLN A 169 2.57 14.09 8.95
CA GLN A 169 3.85 14.65 9.42
C GLN A 169 5.07 13.92 8.83
N TRP A 170 5.01 12.59 8.71
CA TRP A 170 6.08 11.80 8.11
C TRP A 170 6.40 12.22 6.65
N LEU A 171 5.39 12.63 5.88
CA LEU A 171 5.57 13.10 4.51
C LEU A 171 6.16 14.51 4.50
N LYS A 172 5.66 15.41 5.36
CA LYS A 172 6.20 16.77 5.53
C LYS A 172 7.68 16.74 5.94
N ASP A 173 8.06 15.81 6.81
CA ASP A 173 9.44 15.64 7.25
C ASP A 173 10.36 15.17 6.11
N ALA A 174 9.90 14.21 5.31
CA ALA A 174 10.64 13.73 4.16
C ALA A 174 10.79 14.81 3.07
N ILE A 175 9.75 15.58 2.78
CA ILE A 175 9.82 16.69 1.81
C ILE A 175 10.91 17.68 2.20
N ARG A 176 10.95 18.11 3.48
CA ARG A 176 12.01 19.00 3.97
C ARG A 176 13.41 18.40 3.82
N ARG A 177 13.57 17.10 4.08
CA ARG A 177 14.83 16.38 3.89
C ARG A 177 15.26 16.39 2.42
N TRP A 178 14.34 16.09 1.51
CA TRP A 178 14.63 16.07 0.08
C TRP A 178 15.03 17.45 -0.45
N GLU A 179 14.31 18.50 -0.06
CA GLU A 179 14.65 19.88 -0.44
C GLU A 179 16.04 20.29 0.05
N SER A 180 16.47 19.83 1.23
CA SER A 180 17.82 20.11 1.74
C SER A 180 18.94 19.37 1.00
N THR A 181 18.62 18.32 0.25
CA THR A 181 19.59 17.50 -0.49
C THR A 181 19.72 17.92 -1.96
N GLU A 182 18.78 18.73 -2.46
CA GLU A 182 18.79 19.30 -3.82
C GLU A 182 19.61 20.60 -3.94
N ILE A 183 20.25 21.06 -2.84
CA ILE A 183 21.12 22.25 -2.75
C ILE A 183 22.59 21.83 -2.79
#